data_AF-A0AAF0TDD5-F1
#
_entry.id   AF-A0AAF0TDD5-F1
#
_cell.length_a   1.000
_cell.length_b   1.000
_cell.length_c   1.000
_cell.angle_alpha   90.00
_cell.angle_beta   90.00
_cell.angle_gamma   90.00
#
_symmetry.space_group_name_H-M   'P 1'
#
loop_
_entity.id
_entity.type
_entity.pdbx_description
1 polymer ?
#
loop_
_entity_poly.entity_id
_entity_poly.type
_entity_poly.pdbx_seq_one_letter_code
_entity_poly.pdbx_strand_id
1 'polypeptide(L)'
;MPIFNPDTKAMQYVRNDRGTPLKLDNNYCRYILDNKGLMLVDQQLAVDKRTRLYVKKMAKSQDYFFKEFARAITVLSENNLLTGTKGEIRKQCYLANKH
;
A
#
# COMPACT_ATOMS: atom_id res chain seq x y z
N MET A 1 -25.24 7.25 -8.19
CA MET A 1 -24.54 7.04 -6.91
C MET A 1 -25.00 8.13 -5.95
N PRO A 2 -25.40 7.80 -4.71
CA PRO A 2 -25.67 8.82 -3.71
C PRO A 2 -24.39 9.63 -3.46
N ILE A 3 -24.53 10.95 -3.41
CA ILE A 3 -23.44 11.86 -3.06
C ILE A 3 -23.18 11.65 -1.58
N PHE A 4 -22.08 10.98 -1.26
CA PHE A 4 -21.56 10.94 0.10
C PHE A 4 -21.11 12.37 0.45
N ASN A 5 -21.84 13.03 1.33
CA ASN A 5 -21.44 14.31 1.93
C ASN A 5 -20.98 14.05 3.37
N PRO A 6 -19.74 13.55 3.57
CA PRO A 6 -19.23 13.34 4.91
C PRO A 6 -19.04 14.69 5.59
N ASP A 7 -19.52 14.81 6.82
CA ASP A 7 -19.15 15.93 7.67
C ASP A 7 -17.62 15.93 7.85
N THR A 8 -16.96 16.89 7.22
CA THR A 8 -15.50 17.01 7.19
C THR A 8 -14.92 17.34 8.56
N LYS A 9 -15.75 17.76 9.52
CA LYS A 9 -15.36 17.95 10.93
C LYS A 9 -15.40 16.66 11.75
N ALA A 10 -16.08 15.63 11.27
CA ALA A 10 -16.17 14.31 11.92
C ALA A 10 -15.13 13.31 11.37
N MET A 11 -14.39 13.64 10.32
CA MET A 11 -13.39 12.75 9.74
C MET A 11 -12.04 12.87 10.47
N GLN A 12 -11.77 11.94 11.38
CA GLN A 12 -10.47 11.80 12.01
C GLN A 12 -9.61 10.80 11.24
N TYR A 13 -8.41 11.21 10.82
CA TYR A 13 -7.41 10.32 10.23
C TYR A 13 -6.31 10.00 11.23
N VAL A 14 -5.78 8.79 11.14
CA VAL A 14 -4.61 8.34 11.91
C VAL A 14 -3.54 7.90 10.92
N ARG A 15 -2.27 8.21 11.23
CA ARG A 15 -1.14 7.82 10.37
C ARG A 15 -0.82 6.34 10.58
N ASN A 16 -0.70 5.59 9.48
CA ASN A 16 -0.36 4.17 9.54
C ASN A 16 1.07 3.93 10.07
N ASP A 17 1.98 4.85 9.78
CA ASP A 17 3.28 4.98 10.43
C ASP A 17 3.31 6.31 11.21
N ARG A 18 3.50 6.25 12.53
CA ARG A 18 3.54 7.44 13.39
C ARG A 18 4.95 8.01 13.55
N GLY A 19 5.99 7.26 13.21
CA GLY A 19 7.39 7.70 13.28
C GLY A 19 7.79 8.56 12.10
N THR A 20 7.44 8.11 10.88
CA THR A 20 7.80 8.79 9.62
C THR A 20 6.61 8.91 8.66
N PRO A 21 5.51 9.58 9.05
CA PRO A 21 4.21 9.54 8.36
C PRO A 21 4.16 10.11 6.93
N LEU A 22 5.24 10.75 6.47
CA LEU A 22 5.37 11.37 5.15
C LEU A 22 6.58 10.85 4.37
N LYS A 23 7.25 9.80 4.87
CA LYS A 23 8.39 9.17 4.20
C LYS A 23 8.04 7.73 3.90
N LEU A 24 8.36 7.29 2.70
CA LEU A 24 8.38 5.87 2.38
C LEU A 24 9.73 5.34 2.86
N ASP A 25 9.73 4.57 3.94
CA ASP A 25 10.92 3.93 4.49
C ASP A 25 10.53 2.62 5.20
N ASN A 26 11.51 1.94 5.79
CA ASN A 26 11.28 0.67 6.47
C ASN A 26 10.83 0.82 7.93
N ASN A 27 10.56 2.04 8.40
CA ASN A 27 10.09 2.28 9.76
C ASN A 27 8.71 1.64 10.00
N TYR A 28 7.87 1.57 8.98
CA TYR A 28 6.64 0.78 8.97
C TYR A 28 6.89 -0.67 9.44
N CYS A 29 7.89 -1.36 8.87
CA CYS A 29 8.23 -2.73 9.25
C CYS A 29 8.78 -2.83 10.69
N ARG A 30 9.50 -1.80 11.16
CA ARG A 30 9.97 -1.75 12.56
C ARG A 30 8.80 -1.60 13.53
N TYR A 31 7.84 -0.75 13.21
CA TYR A 31 6.68 -0.49 14.07
C TYR A 31 5.78 -1.71 14.23
N ILE A 32 5.50 -2.44 13.15
CA ILE A 32 4.70 -3.67 13.25
C ILE A 32 5.45 -4.78 14.00
N LEU A 33 6.79 -4.82 14.01
CA LEU A 33 7.56 -5.74 14.86
C LEU A 33 7.50 -5.37 16.35
N ASP A 34 7.38 -4.08 16.65
CA ASP A 34 7.19 -3.53 18.00
C ASP A 34 5.73 -3.65 18.51
N ASN A 35 4.85 -4.35 17.79
CA ASN A 35 3.40 -4.41 18.06
C ASN A 35 2.70 -3.04 18.01
N LYS A 36 3.18 -2.12 17.17
CA LYS A 36 2.63 -0.77 16.98
C LYS A 36 1.90 -0.62 15.63
N GLY A 37 1.51 -1.72 14.99
CA GLY A 37 0.70 -1.67 13.78
C GLY A 37 -0.68 -1.08 14.06
N LEU A 38 -1.14 -0.16 13.20
CA LEU A 38 -2.45 0.47 13.35
C LEU A 38 -3.57 -0.50 12.95
N MET A 39 -3.39 -1.21 11.83
CA MET A 39 -4.36 -2.18 11.32
C MET A 39 -3.99 -3.60 11.74
N LEU A 40 -5.01 -4.43 12.01
CA LEU A 40 -4.80 -5.85 12.35
C LEU A 40 -4.07 -6.62 11.24
N VAL A 41 -4.38 -6.30 9.97
CA VAL A 41 -3.70 -6.93 8.83
C VAL A 41 -2.21 -6.61 8.80
N ASP A 42 -1.81 -5.39 9.16
CA ASP A 42 -0.40 -4.99 9.25
C ASP A 42 0.30 -5.76 10.37
N GLN A 43 -0.35 -5.85 11.54
CA GLN A 43 0.21 -6.55 12.69
C GLN A 43 0.37 -8.05 12.43
N GLN A 44 -0.56 -8.66 11.68
CA GLN A 44 -0.48 -10.06 11.29
C GLN A 44 0.74 -10.37 10.42
N LEU A 45 1.25 -9.43 9.63
CA LEU A 45 2.48 -9.64 8.86
C LEU A 45 3.69 -9.93 9.76
N ALA A 46 3.75 -9.32 10.94
CA ALA A 46 4.83 -9.50 11.90
C ALA A 46 4.64 -10.74 12.80
N VAL A 47 3.43 -11.29 12.89
CA VAL A 47 3.08 -12.43 13.74
C VAL A 47 3.07 -13.75 12.95
N ASP A 48 2.50 -13.75 11.74
CA ASP A 48 2.37 -14.95 10.92
C ASP A 48 3.75 -15.50 10.53
N LYS A 49 3.94 -16.81 10.73
CA LYS A 49 5.20 -17.50 10.49
C LYS A 49 5.68 -17.37 9.04
N ARG A 50 4.76 -17.26 8.08
CA ARG A 50 5.05 -17.15 6.64
C ARG A 50 5.65 -15.81 6.27
N THR A 51 5.23 -14.73 6.94
CA THR A 51 5.59 -13.35 6.58
C THR A 51 6.62 -12.74 7.53
N ARG A 52 6.66 -13.18 8.79
CA ARG A 52 7.50 -12.59 9.85
C ARG A 52 8.98 -12.50 9.49
N LEU A 53 9.51 -13.50 8.78
CA LEU A 53 10.91 -13.50 8.32
C LEU A 53 11.19 -12.31 7.39
N TYR A 54 10.29 -12.02 6.45
CA TYR A 54 10.45 -10.92 5.50
C TYR A 54 10.32 -9.57 6.18
N VAL A 55 9.36 -9.43 7.10
CA VAL A 55 9.22 -8.21 7.91
C VAL A 55 10.51 -7.91 8.70
N LYS A 56 11.13 -8.94 9.32
CA LYS A 56 12.42 -8.79 10.00
C LYS A 56 13.54 -8.33 9.06
N LYS A 57 13.63 -8.90 7.85
CA LYS A 57 14.64 -8.50 6.85
C LYS A 57 14.44 -7.05 6.42
N MET A 58 13.22 -6.66 6.11
CA MET A 58 12.85 -5.30 5.71
C MET A 58 13.13 -4.30 6.84
N ALA A 59 12.78 -4.61 8.09
CA ALA A 59 13.06 -3.74 9.24
C ALA A 59 14.57 -3.54 9.51
N LYS A 60 15.39 -4.57 9.21
CA LYS A 60 16.85 -4.55 9.42
C LYS A 60 17.59 -3.73 8.35
N SER A 61 17.10 -3.69 7.10
CA SER A 61 17.78 -3.02 5.99
C SER A 61 16.80 -2.22 5.15
N GLN A 62 17.03 -0.92 5.08
CA GLN A 62 16.24 -0.01 4.23
C GLN A 62 16.43 -0.33 2.74
N ASP A 63 17.66 -0.67 2.33
CA ASP A 63 17.95 -1.04 0.94
C ASP A 63 17.22 -2.33 0.55
N TYR A 64 17.18 -3.33 1.43
CA TYR A 64 16.40 -4.55 1.21
C TYR A 64 14.90 -4.23 1.09
N PHE A 65 14.38 -3.36 1.96
CA PHE A 65 12.99 -2.91 1.87
C PHE A 65 12.69 -2.26 0.52
N PHE A 66 13.48 -1.28 0.09
CA PHE A 66 13.23 -0.61 -1.20
C PHE A 66 13.39 -1.53 -2.39
N LYS A 67 14.37 -2.43 -2.38
CA LYS A 67 14.56 -3.43 -3.43
C LYS A 67 13.33 -4.31 -3.60
N GLU A 68 12.82 -4.88 -2.50
CA GLU A 68 11.66 -5.76 -2.54
C GLU A 68 10.36 -4.98 -2.80
N PHE A 69 10.25 -3.76 -2.28
CA PHE A 69 9.11 -2.88 -2.53
C PHE A 69 8.98 -2.54 -4.02
N ALA A 70 10.08 -2.10 -4.65
CA ALA A 70 10.10 -1.79 -6.07
C ALA A 70 9.74 -3.03 -6.90
N ARG A 71 10.37 -4.18 -6.61
CA ARG A 71 10.09 -5.45 -7.30
C ARG A 71 8.61 -5.85 -7.18
N ALA A 72 8.03 -5.72 -5.99
CA ALA A 72 6.63 -6.09 -5.75
C ALA A 72 5.65 -5.18 -6.49
N ILE A 73 5.89 -3.86 -6.48
CA ILE A 73 5.03 -2.90 -7.19
C ILE A 73 5.11 -3.07 -8.71
N THR A 74 6.30 -3.37 -9.27
CA THR A 74 6.43 -3.69 -10.70
C THR A 74 5.54 -4.88 -11.09
N VAL A 75 5.66 -6.01 -10.37
CA VAL A 75 4.84 -7.20 -10.64
C VAL A 75 3.36 -6.90 -10.50
N LEU A 76 2.96 -6.13 -9.48
CA LEU A 76 1.57 -5.74 -9.28
C LEU A 76 1.06 -4.85 -10.44
N SER A 77 1.89 -3.95 -10.95
CA SER A 77 1.53 -3.01 -12.02
C SER A 77 1.34 -3.69 -13.38
N GLU A 78 1.94 -4.86 -13.58
CA GLU A 78 1.89 -5.63 -14.83
C GLU A 78 0.82 -6.73 -14.82
N ASN A 79 0.10 -6.87 -13.71
CA ASN A 79 -0.91 -7.91 -13.55
C ASN A 79 -2.19 -7.58 -14.35
N ASN A 80 -2.64 -8.52 -15.18
CA ASN A 80 -3.88 -8.43 -15.97
C ASN A 80 -4.00 -7.19 -16.87
N LEU A 81 -2.90 -6.76 -17.48
CA LEU A 81 -2.90 -5.64 -18.42
C LEU A 81 -3.75 -5.88 -19.67
N LEU A 82 -4.42 -4.82 -20.12
CA LEU A 82 -5.05 -4.77 -21.43
C LEU A 82 -4.01 -4.30 -22.46
N THR A 83 -3.69 -5.15 -23.43
CA THR A 83 -2.66 -4.89 -24.44
C THR A 83 -3.22 -5.01 -25.87
N GLY A 84 -2.51 -4.41 -26.84
CA GLY A 84 -2.95 -4.38 -28.23
C GLY A 84 -4.22 -3.57 -28.39
N THR A 85 -5.25 -4.17 -28.98
CA THR A 85 -6.57 -3.55 -29.18
C THR A 85 -7.56 -3.86 -28.05
N LYS A 86 -7.12 -4.50 -26.97
CA LYS A 86 -7.97 -4.76 -25.80
C LYS A 86 -8.14 -3.47 -24.98
N GLY A 87 -9.38 -3.09 -24.71
CA GLY A 87 -9.69 -1.88 -23.94
C GLY A 87 -9.67 -0.60 -24.79
N GLU A 88 -9.40 0.53 -24.14
CA GLU A 88 -9.37 1.85 -24.79
C GLU A 88 -8.39 2.80 -24.09
N ILE A 89 -7.87 3.77 -24.84
CA ILE A 89 -7.20 4.94 -24.25
C ILE A 89 -8.30 5.95 -23.89
N ARG A 90 -8.58 6.10 -22.60
CA ARG A 90 -9.64 6.99 -22.11
C ARG A 90 -9.26 8.45 -22.31
N LYS A 91 -10.20 9.24 -22.85
CA LYS A 91 -10.07 10.71 -22.91
C LYS A 91 -10.23 11.35 -21.53
N GLN A 92 -11.04 10.72 -20.66
CA GLN A 92 -11.29 11.14 -19.29
C GLN A 92 -11.21 9.89 -18.39
N CYS A 93 -10.30 9.83 -17.42
CA CYS A 93 -10.03 8.59 -16.65
C CYS A 93 -11.26 8.01 -15.94
N TYR A 94 -12.20 8.88 -15.55
CA TYR A 94 -13.39 8.54 -14.77
C TYR A 94 -14.57 8.04 -15.60
N LEU A 95 -14.52 8.08 -16.94
CA LEU A 95 -15.60 7.67 -17.82
C LEU A 95 -15.08 6.84 -19.00
N ALA A 96 -15.82 5.80 -19.40
CA ALA A 96 -15.55 5.11 -20.66
C ALA A 96 -15.83 6.04 -21.86
N ASN A 97 -15.09 5.88 -22.97
CA ASN A 97 -15.37 6.67 -24.16
C ASN A 97 -16.77 6.31 -24.72
N LYS A 98 -17.41 7.29 -25.38
CA LYS A 98 -18.62 7.04 -26.17
C LYS A 98 -18.21 6.52 -27.54
N HIS A 99 -18.83 5.43 -27.96
CA HIS A 99 -18.73 4.88 -29.32
C HIS A 99 -19.86 5.41 -30.19
#